data_AF-A0A3A0B511-F1
#
_entry.id   AF-A0A3A0B511-F1
#
_cell.length_a   1.000
_cell.length_b   1.000
_cell.length_c   1.000
_cell.angle_alpha   90.00
_cell.angle_beta   90.00
_cell.angle_gamma   90.00
#
_symmetry.space_group_name_H-M   'P 1'
#
loop_
_entity.id
_entity.type
_entity.pdbx_description
1 polymer ?
#
loop_
_entity_poly.entity_id
_entity_poly.type
_entity_poly.pdbx_seq_one_letter_code
_entity_poly.pdbx_strand_id
1 'polypeptide(L)'
;MKKLIVLSILISFTINAVFAQTNPDLVIGEFKITKIIDGDTFRFEGLDTSTRLLGIDTEETFKDQDALQKTNEIAKIWEQFYATERGDSKFPVKTDSPMGYAAWKWAEEFFKDVEIVRLERENLKRDRDMYGRYLVYVIAIFPDGSEVNYNIECVRQGYSPYFDKYGRSERFHDEFVAAQNYARENKLGIWDAEKNKAYPDYEERLVWWNKRADQLQNYETYYRDNLLCFNLLEQSEYERLKGYLGEIVTVFGSISEIKKSKFPYLLRIPVTRNESFELVIFEEYQSLMDELDFETLENYNIYAKGKLTEYKGKLQIILKSADQVWMD
;
A
#
# COMPACT_ATOMS: atom_id res chain seq x y z
N MET A 1 -32.81 46.68 28.06
CA MET A 1 -31.51 46.00 28.21
C MET A 1 -31.74 44.64 28.86
N LYS A 2 -31.80 43.55 28.08
CA LYS A 2 -31.75 42.18 28.59
C LYS A 2 -30.47 41.57 28.04
N LYS A 3 -29.47 41.36 28.90
CA LYS A 3 -28.26 40.60 28.54
C LYS A 3 -28.63 39.12 28.61
N LEU A 4 -28.72 38.47 27.44
CA LEU A 4 -28.80 37.02 27.35
C LEU A 4 -27.38 36.49 27.59
N ILE A 5 -27.21 35.71 28.65
CA ILE A 5 -25.96 35.00 28.95
C ILE A 5 -25.91 33.80 28.00
N VAL A 6 -24.98 33.84 27.04
CA VAL A 6 -24.64 32.67 26.20
C VAL A 6 -23.75 31.77 27.05
N LEU A 7 -24.29 30.63 27.47
CA LEU A 7 -23.56 29.59 28.18
C LEU A 7 -22.78 28.78 27.14
N SER A 8 -21.49 29.06 26.99
CA SER A 8 -20.57 28.26 26.18
C SER A 8 -20.35 26.91 26.86
N ILE A 9 -21.00 25.86 26.36
CA ILE A 9 -20.71 24.48 26.74
C ILE A 9 -19.47 24.06 25.93
N LEU A 10 -18.28 24.19 26.53
CA LEU A 10 -17.09 23.47 26.07
C LEU A 10 -17.28 22.00 26.47
N ILE A 11 -17.70 21.16 25.53
CA ILE A 11 -17.60 19.71 25.67
C ILE A 11 -16.15 19.35 25.38
N SER A 12 -15.34 19.22 26.43
CA SER A 12 -14.01 18.61 26.32
C SER A 12 -14.21 17.10 26.16
N PHE A 13 -14.22 16.63 24.92
CA PHE A 13 -14.01 15.21 24.63
C PHE A 13 -12.50 14.94 24.78
N THR A 14 -12.08 14.54 25.99
CA THR A 14 -10.77 13.91 26.15
C THR A 14 -10.85 12.51 25.56
N ILE A 15 -10.53 12.39 24.28
CA ILE A 15 -10.19 11.10 23.69
C ILE A 15 -8.88 10.69 24.36
N ASN A 16 -8.94 9.71 25.26
CA ASN A 16 -7.74 8.97 25.66
C ASN A 16 -7.32 8.16 24.44
N ALA A 17 -6.54 8.79 23.56
CA ALA A 17 -5.79 8.07 22.54
C ALA A 17 -4.84 7.15 23.32
N VAL A 18 -5.12 5.85 23.28
CA VAL A 18 -4.14 4.85 23.65
C VAL A 18 -3.09 4.93 22.56
N PHE A 19 -2.08 5.77 22.76
CA PHE A 19 -0.93 5.80 21.88
C PHE A 19 -0.21 4.45 22.05
N ALA A 20 -0.05 3.68 20.97
CA ALA A 20 0.85 2.55 20.99
C ALA A 20 2.21 3.07 21.45
N GLN A 21 2.70 2.54 22.57
CA GLN A 21 3.96 2.97 23.17
C GLN A 21 5.08 2.89 22.12
N THR A 22 5.80 3.98 21.88
CA THR A 22 6.90 4.01 20.92
C THR A 22 7.89 2.91 21.24
N ASN A 23 8.14 2.01 20.28
CA ASN A 23 9.21 1.03 20.37
C ASN A 23 10.50 1.66 19.82
N PRO A 24 11.52 1.90 20.66
CA PRO A 24 12.77 2.54 20.22
C PRO A 24 13.48 1.79 19.09
N ASP A 25 13.34 0.45 19.03
CA ASP A 25 13.99 -0.37 17.99
C ASP A 25 13.37 -0.15 16.59
N LEU A 26 12.17 0.42 16.53
CA LEU A 26 11.47 0.73 15.29
C LEU A 26 11.64 2.19 14.86
N VAL A 27 12.27 3.03 15.70
CA VAL A 27 12.53 4.44 15.36
C VAL A 27 13.72 4.50 14.40
N ILE A 28 13.49 5.09 13.22
CA ILE A 28 14.56 5.38 12.25
C ILE A 28 15.35 6.60 12.68
N GLY A 29 14.66 7.60 13.21
CA GLY A 29 15.24 8.86 13.67
C GLY A 29 14.26 10.02 13.59
N GLU A 30 14.76 11.20 13.90
CA GLU A 30 14.07 12.48 13.77
C GLU A 30 14.61 13.26 12.57
N PHE A 31 13.70 13.82 11.78
CA PHE A 31 14.02 14.41 10.49
C PHE A 31 13.19 15.66 10.19
N LYS A 32 13.76 16.55 9.38
CA LYS A 32 13.02 17.68 8.77
C LYS A 32 12.39 17.25 7.46
N ILE A 33 11.14 17.63 7.21
CA ILE A 33 10.50 17.46 5.90
C ILE A 33 11.14 18.44 4.92
N THR A 34 11.69 17.92 3.81
CA THR A 34 12.23 18.76 2.73
C THR A 34 11.25 18.96 1.59
N LYS A 35 10.37 17.98 1.36
CA LYS A 35 9.33 18.06 0.33
C LYS A 35 8.19 17.09 0.61
N ILE A 36 6.96 17.58 0.49
CA ILE A 36 5.76 16.77 0.34
C ILE A 36 5.53 16.59 -1.16
N ILE A 37 5.70 15.37 -1.68
CA ILE A 37 5.55 15.08 -3.11
C ILE A 37 4.09 14.81 -3.45
N ASP A 38 3.40 14.10 -2.54
CA ASP A 38 1.98 13.76 -2.61
C ASP A 38 1.46 13.51 -1.18
N GLY A 39 0.16 13.23 -1.03
CA GLY A 39 -0.47 12.95 0.27
C GLY A 39 0.15 11.77 1.04
N ASP A 40 0.82 10.84 0.35
CA ASP A 40 1.43 9.62 0.91
C ASP A 40 2.93 9.40 0.58
N THR A 41 3.59 10.40 -0.01
CA THR A 41 4.99 10.29 -0.47
C THR A 41 5.80 11.54 -0.14
N PHE A 42 6.81 11.39 0.73
CA PHE A 42 7.54 12.52 1.34
C PHE A 42 9.06 12.39 1.13
N ARG A 43 9.79 13.49 1.27
CA ARG A 43 11.25 13.55 1.37
C ARG A 43 11.67 14.21 2.66
N PHE A 44 12.77 13.71 3.22
CA PHE A 44 13.32 14.14 4.49
C PHE A 44 14.80 14.49 4.33
N GLU A 45 15.25 15.43 5.15
CA GLU A 45 16.67 15.79 5.22
C GLU A 45 17.51 14.59 5.67
N GLY A 46 18.66 14.35 5.02
CA GLY A 46 19.56 13.24 5.37
C GLY A 46 19.17 11.86 4.85
N LEU A 47 17.96 11.66 4.31
CA LEU A 47 17.58 10.40 3.64
C LEU A 47 17.94 10.42 2.14
N ASP A 48 18.43 9.28 1.65
CA ASP A 48 18.90 9.08 0.27
C ASP A 48 17.76 8.93 -0.75
N THR A 49 16.59 8.50 -0.29
CA THR A 49 15.39 8.26 -1.11
C THR A 49 14.15 8.89 -0.50
N SER A 50 13.06 8.98 -1.28
CA SER A 50 11.75 9.31 -0.71
C SER A 50 11.23 8.18 0.17
N THR A 51 10.19 8.48 0.95
CA THR A 51 9.46 7.50 1.75
C THR A 51 8.15 7.13 1.07
N ARG A 52 7.62 5.95 1.40
CA ARG A 52 6.24 5.55 1.17
C ARG A 52 5.58 5.42 2.54
N LEU A 53 4.52 6.19 2.76
CA LEU A 53 3.79 6.18 4.02
C LEU A 53 2.94 4.92 4.10
N LEU A 54 3.05 4.21 5.23
CA LEU A 54 2.37 2.95 5.49
C LEU A 54 0.88 3.14 5.86
N GLY A 55 0.04 2.19 5.46
CA GLY A 55 -1.40 2.19 5.80
C GLY A 55 -2.25 3.22 5.04
N ILE A 56 -1.66 3.99 4.12
CA ILE A 56 -2.37 4.97 3.29
C ILE A 56 -2.04 4.81 1.81
N ASP A 57 -3.00 5.18 0.97
CA ASP A 57 -2.90 5.34 -0.48
C ASP A 57 -3.80 6.50 -0.90
N THR A 58 -3.24 7.71 -0.88
CA THR A 58 -3.99 8.91 -1.28
C THR A 58 -4.21 8.89 -2.80
N GLU A 59 -5.26 9.57 -3.26
CA GLU A 59 -5.44 9.80 -4.69
C GLU A 59 -4.27 10.63 -5.25
N GLU A 60 -3.95 10.44 -6.52
CA GLU A 60 -2.82 11.13 -7.15
C GLU A 60 -3.13 12.62 -7.38
N THR A 61 -2.08 13.43 -7.40
CA THR A 61 -2.17 14.85 -7.74
C THR A 61 -1.16 15.27 -8.80
N PHE A 62 -1.55 16.30 -9.58
CA PHE A 62 -0.65 16.97 -10.50
C PHE A 62 0.51 17.61 -9.72
N LYS A 63 1.74 17.27 -10.09
CA LYS A 63 2.97 17.69 -9.38
C LYS A 63 3.69 18.85 -10.09
N ASP A 64 2.94 19.73 -10.73
CA ASP A 64 3.45 20.88 -11.49
C ASP A 64 2.84 22.22 -11.05
N GLN A 65 3.34 23.32 -11.63
CA GLN A 65 2.98 24.69 -11.20
C GLN A 65 1.51 25.02 -11.46
N ASP A 66 0.88 24.38 -12.43
CA ASP A 66 -0.50 24.64 -12.83
C ASP A 66 -1.48 23.62 -12.22
N ALA A 67 -1.04 22.84 -11.22
CA ALA A 67 -1.82 21.78 -10.59
C ALA A 67 -3.24 22.23 -10.18
N LEU A 68 -3.36 23.40 -9.53
CA LEU A 68 -4.66 23.94 -9.14
C LEU A 68 -5.58 24.18 -10.34
N GLN A 69 -5.05 24.73 -11.43
CA GLN A 69 -5.82 25.00 -12.64
C GLN A 69 -6.30 23.67 -13.25
N LYS A 70 -5.40 22.71 -13.44
CA LYS A 70 -5.72 21.39 -14.01
C LYS A 70 -6.75 20.67 -13.15
N THR A 71 -6.57 20.67 -11.84
CA THR A 71 -7.54 20.12 -10.88
C THR A 71 -8.91 20.77 -11.03
N ASN A 72 -8.99 22.10 -11.15
CA ASN A 72 -10.26 22.81 -11.33
C ASN A 72 -10.91 22.52 -12.70
N GLU A 73 -10.11 22.22 -13.73
CA GLU A 73 -10.61 21.83 -15.05
C GLU A 73 -11.20 20.41 -15.04
N ILE A 74 -10.47 19.43 -14.48
CA ILE A 74 -10.96 18.05 -14.40
C ILE A 74 -12.16 17.92 -13.46
N ALA A 75 -12.25 18.73 -12.39
CA ALA A 75 -13.37 18.71 -11.45
C ALA A 75 -14.73 19.01 -12.11
N LYS A 76 -14.74 19.79 -13.21
CA LYS A 76 -15.96 20.14 -13.96
C LYS A 76 -16.52 18.97 -14.77
N ILE A 77 -15.68 17.99 -15.09
CA ILE A 77 -15.98 16.85 -15.94
C ILE A 77 -15.52 15.54 -15.29
N TRP A 78 -15.53 15.49 -13.95
CA TRP A 78 -14.84 14.46 -13.18
C TRP A 78 -15.27 13.04 -13.58
N GLU A 79 -16.57 12.84 -13.72
CA GLU A 79 -17.15 11.54 -14.06
C GLU A 79 -16.70 11.09 -15.47
N GLN A 80 -16.65 12.00 -16.45
CA GLN A 80 -16.15 11.68 -17.79
C GLN A 80 -14.63 11.46 -17.80
N PHE A 81 -13.89 12.30 -17.07
CA PHE A 81 -12.44 12.18 -16.93
C PHE A 81 -12.07 10.82 -16.35
N TYR A 82 -12.62 10.45 -15.19
CA TYR A 82 -12.33 9.16 -14.57
C TYR A 82 -12.74 7.97 -15.45
N ALA A 83 -13.90 8.03 -16.11
CA ALA A 83 -14.32 6.99 -17.05
C ALA A 83 -13.34 6.83 -18.23
N THR A 84 -12.78 7.94 -18.73
CA THR A 84 -11.76 7.92 -19.79
C THR A 84 -10.46 7.29 -19.29
N GLU A 85 -10.02 7.66 -18.09
CA GLU A 85 -8.81 7.11 -17.47
C GLU A 85 -8.94 5.61 -17.17
N ARG A 86 -10.13 5.16 -16.74
CA ARG A 86 -10.40 3.73 -16.52
C ARG A 86 -10.45 2.96 -17.84
N GLY A 87 -11.05 3.53 -18.89
CA GLY A 87 -11.18 2.87 -20.18
C GLY A 87 -11.80 1.47 -20.05
N ASP A 88 -11.17 0.47 -20.68
CA ASP A 88 -11.57 -0.94 -20.60
C ASP A 88 -10.91 -1.69 -19.43
N SER A 89 -10.21 -0.98 -18.52
CA SER A 89 -9.61 -1.60 -17.34
C SER A 89 -10.68 -2.22 -16.45
N LYS A 90 -10.55 -3.52 -16.23
CA LYS A 90 -11.41 -4.25 -15.29
C LYS A 90 -11.20 -3.79 -13.86
N PHE A 91 -9.99 -3.35 -13.51
CA PHE A 91 -9.61 -2.93 -12.16
C PHE A 91 -9.58 -1.40 -11.98
N PRO A 92 -9.73 -0.91 -10.74
CA PRO A 92 -9.60 0.50 -10.42
C PRO A 92 -8.25 1.08 -10.86
N VAL A 93 -8.26 2.27 -11.47
CA VAL A 93 -7.06 2.96 -11.95
C VAL A 93 -6.68 4.12 -11.03
N LYS A 94 -5.39 4.43 -10.90
CA LYS A 94 -4.96 5.68 -10.26
C LYS A 94 -4.76 6.75 -11.32
N THR A 95 -5.30 7.94 -11.10
CA THR A 95 -5.19 9.12 -11.97
C THR A 95 -5.25 10.40 -11.14
N ASP A 96 -4.72 11.50 -11.65
CA ASP A 96 -4.78 12.79 -10.96
C ASP A 96 -6.22 13.18 -10.62
N SER A 97 -6.47 13.68 -9.41
CA SER A 97 -7.82 13.99 -8.97
C SER A 97 -7.95 15.25 -8.11
N PRO A 98 -9.18 15.79 -7.97
CA PRO A 98 -9.45 16.86 -7.02
C PRO A 98 -9.18 16.47 -5.57
N MET A 99 -9.51 15.25 -5.16
CA MET A 99 -9.21 14.78 -3.81
C MET A 99 -7.71 14.53 -3.57
N GLY A 100 -6.95 14.15 -4.60
CA GLY A 100 -5.50 14.03 -4.50
C GLY A 100 -4.84 15.40 -4.28
N TYR A 101 -5.28 16.42 -5.02
CA TYR A 101 -4.85 17.80 -4.76
C TYR A 101 -5.25 18.29 -3.36
N ALA A 102 -6.48 17.98 -2.91
CA ALA A 102 -6.92 18.33 -1.57
C ALA A 102 -6.07 17.64 -0.47
N ALA A 103 -5.75 16.36 -0.64
CA ALA A 103 -4.88 15.61 0.27
C ALA A 103 -3.47 16.22 0.32
N TRP A 104 -2.90 16.58 -0.84
CA TRP A 104 -1.60 17.23 -0.90
C TRP A 104 -1.58 18.58 -0.18
N LYS A 105 -2.60 19.43 -0.38
CA LYS A 105 -2.70 20.71 0.33
C LYS A 105 -2.98 20.58 1.81
N TRP A 106 -3.78 19.58 2.19
CA TRP A 106 -3.98 19.27 3.60
C TRP A 106 -2.69 18.81 4.26
N ALA A 107 -1.86 18.01 3.59
CA ALA A 107 -0.56 17.61 4.10
C ALA A 107 0.35 18.84 4.33
N GLU A 108 0.44 19.76 3.36
CA GLU A 108 1.19 21.01 3.52
C GLU A 108 0.71 21.82 4.73
N GLU A 109 -0.61 21.94 4.90
CA GLU A 109 -1.22 22.67 6.01
C GLU A 109 -1.00 21.96 7.37
N PHE A 110 -1.12 20.63 7.41
CA PHE A 110 -0.94 19.82 8.62
C PHE A 110 0.47 19.99 9.21
N PHE A 111 1.48 20.04 8.33
CA PHE A 111 2.89 20.15 8.72
C PHE A 111 3.41 21.59 8.81
N LYS A 112 2.59 22.62 8.61
CA LYS A 112 3.05 24.02 8.52
C LYS A 112 3.80 24.52 9.77
N ASP A 113 3.42 24.00 10.94
CA ASP A 113 3.99 24.35 12.25
C ASP A 113 4.84 23.21 12.84
N VAL A 114 5.13 22.16 12.05
CA VAL A 114 5.90 20.98 12.47
C VAL A 114 7.33 21.11 11.94
N GLU A 115 8.28 21.39 12.82
CA GLU A 115 9.70 21.51 12.42
C GLU A 115 10.36 20.13 12.21
N ILE A 116 10.01 19.17 13.07
CA ILE A 116 10.64 17.85 13.13
C ILE A 116 9.55 16.79 13.14
N VAL A 117 9.78 15.70 12.42
CA VAL A 117 9.00 14.48 12.53
C VAL A 117 9.89 13.33 13.00
N ARG A 118 9.31 12.37 13.70
CA ARG A 118 9.93 11.07 13.95
C ARG A 118 9.43 10.05 12.94
N LEU A 119 10.36 9.36 12.28
CA LEU A 119 10.03 8.29 11.35
C LEU A 119 10.14 6.94 12.05
N GLU A 120 9.11 6.10 11.92
CA GLU A 120 9.05 4.79 12.55
C GLU A 120 8.74 3.69 11.51
N ARG A 121 9.34 2.51 11.69
CA ARG A 121 9.12 1.31 10.86
C ARG A 121 7.92 0.52 11.37
N GLU A 122 7.30 -0.27 10.51
CA GLU A 122 6.33 -1.28 10.93
C GLU A 122 7.00 -2.39 11.76
N ASN A 123 8.04 -3.00 11.22
CA ASN A 123 8.80 -4.07 11.86
C ASN A 123 10.26 -4.08 11.37
N LEU A 124 11.06 -5.02 11.86
CA LEU A 124 12.46 -5.18 11.49
C LEU A 124 12.68 -6.04 10.24
N LYS A 125 11.63 -6.65 9.68
CA LYS A 125 11.74 -7.56 8.54
C LYS A 125 11.82 -6.82 7.21
N ARG A 126 11.11 -5.68 7.11
CA ARG A 126 10.97 -4.94 5.86
C ARG A 126 10.97 -3.44 6.11
N ASP A 127 12.06 -2.78 5.74
CA ASP A 127 12.23 -1.33 5.91
C ASP A 127 12.13 -0.54 4.59
N ARG A 128 12.19 -1.22 3.45
CA ARG A 128 12.07 -0.61 2.12
C ARG A 128 11.11 -1.38 1.20
N ASP A 129 10.58 -0.67 0.21
CA ASP A 129 9.83 -1.29 -0.90
C ASP A 129 10.74 -1.71 -2.06
N MET A 130 10.15 -2.34 -3.08
CA MET A 130 10.89 -2.82 -4.27
C MET A 130 11.55 -1.70 -5.10
N TYR A 131 11.15 -0.44 -4.89
CA TYR A 131 11.73 0.74 -5.53
C TYR A 131 12.83 1.39 -4.66
N GLY A 132 13.08 0.85 -3.46
CA GLY A 132 14.04 1.35 -2.50
C GLY A 132 13.53 2.47 -1.60
N ARG A 133 12.23 2.81 -1.64
CA ARG A 133 11.66 3.84 -0.74
C ARG A 133 11.56 3.30 0.68
N TYR A 134 11.87 4.12 1.68
CA TYR A 134 11.65 3.74 3.08
C TYR A 134 10.16 3.59 3.37
N LEU A 135 9.78 2.53 4.07
CA LEU A 135 8.43 2.27 4.55
C LEU A 135 8.27 2.83 5.95
N VAL A 136 7.43 3.84 6.13
CA VAL A 136 7.38 4.61 7.39
C VAL A 136 5.99 5.01 7.85
N TYR A 137 5.84 5.08 9.16
CA TYR A 137 4.90 5.97 9.84
C TYR A 137 5.59 7.31 10.12
N VAL A 138 4.86 8.40 9.91
CA VAL A 138 5.33 9.75 10.19
C VAL A 138 4.64 10.26 11.46
N ILE A 139 5.42 10.42 12.53
CA ILE A 139 4.93 11.00 13.78
C ILE A 139 5.32 12.49 13.77
N ALA A 140 4.31 13.35 13.64
CA ALA A 140 4.48 14.80 13.74
C ALA A 140 4.66 15.22 15.19
N ILE A 141 5.67 16.04 15.47
CA ILE A 141 5.93 16.60 16.80
C ILE A 141 5.62 18.09 16.74
N PHE A 142 4.51 18.49 17.37
CA PHE A 142 4.05 19.88 17.37
C PHE A 142 4.80 20.73 18.41
N PRO A 143 4.78 22.07 18.30
CA PRO A 143 5.50 22.96 19.23
C PRO A 143 5.07 22.85 20.70
N ASP A 144 3.85 22.37 20.96
CA ASP A 144 3.34 22.11 22.32
C ASP A 144 3.79 20.74 22.89
N GLY A 145 4.56 19.98 22.12
CA GLY A 145 5.06 18.65 22.45
C GLY A 145 4.05 17.53 22.16
N SER A 146 2.89 17.84 21.59
CA SER A 146 1.93 16.80 21.18
C SER A 146 2.46 16.03 19.97
N GLU A 147 2.20 14.73 19.96
CA GLU A 147 2.59 13.82 18.89
C GLU A 147 1.37 13.28 18.16
N VAL A 148 1.41 13.29 16.83
CA VAL A 148 0.33 12.77 15.99
C VAL A 148 0.89 11.87 14.90
N ASN A 149 0.38 10.64 14.80
CA ASN A 149 0.65 9.76 13.66
C ASN A 149 -0.13 10.27 12.43
N TYR A 150 0.58 10.92 11.52
CA TYR A 150 -0.01 11.51 10.32
C TYR A 150 -0.71 10.47 9.43
N ASN A 151 -0.21 9.23 9.37
CA ASN A 151 -0.80 8.20 8.53
C ASN A 151 -2.22 7.85 9.00
N ILE A 152 -2.40 7.64 10.31
CA ILE A 152 -3.72 7.38 10.92
C ILE A 152 -4.62 8.61 10.77
N GLU A 153 -4.07 9.80 11.01
CA GLU A 153 -4.79 11.06 10.88
C GLU A 153 -5.28 11.31 9.45
N CYS A 154 -4.47 10.98 8.43
CA CYS A 154 -4.82 11.05 7.02
C CYS A 154 -6.04 10.19 6.70
N VAL A 155 -6.12 8.99 7.29
CA VAL A 155 -7.31 8.13 7.17
C VAL A 155 -8.50 8.74 7.92
N ARG A 156 -8.28 9.23 9.14
CA ARG A 156 -9.32 9.80 10.00
C ARG A 156 -9.99 11.04 9.39
N GLN A 157 -9.22 11.86 8.68
CA GLN A 157 -9.70 13.04 7.97
C GLN A 157 -10.30 12.71 6.59
N GLY A 158 -10.27 11.44 6.17
CA GLY A 158 -10.85 10.98 4.91
C GLY A 158 -10.03 11.34 3.67
N TYR A 159 -8.72 11.55 3.78
CA TYR A 159 -7.85 11.76 2.61
C TYR A 159 -7.31 10.46 2.02
N SER A 160 -7.40 9.36 2.78
CA SER A 160 -7.04 8.02 2.34
C SER A 160 -7.99 6.99 2.95
N PRO A 161 -8.30 5.90 2.25
CA PRO A 161 -8.75 4.68 2.91
C PRO A 161 -7.60 4.08 3.74
N TYR A 162 -7.92 3.17 4.67
CA TYR A 162 -6.89 2.31 5.25
C TYR A 162 -6.41 1.34 4.17
N PHE A 163 -5.14 1.43 3.82
CA PHE A 163 -4.52 0.68 2.74
C PHE A 163 -3.68 -0.47 3.29
N ASP A 164 -4.30 -1.63 3.47
CA ASP A 164 -3.70 -2.85 4.03
C ASP A 164 -3.33 -3.92 2.97
N LYS A 165 -3.39 -3.54 1.68
CA LYS A 165 -3.08 -4.42 0.52
C LYS A 165 -1.76 -5.20 0.67
N TYR A 166 -0.77 -4.61 1.34
CA TYR A 166 0.56 -5.21 1.56
C TYR A 166 0.76 -5.77 2.97
N GLY A 167 -0.34 -6.01 3.70
CA GLY A 167 -0.37 -6.53 5.06
C GLY A 167 -1.06 -5.54 6.00
N ARG A 168 -1.78 -6.08 6.99
CA ARG A 168 -2.30 -5.29 8.11
C ARG A 168 -1.12 -4.80 8.95
N SER A 169 -1.21 -3.57 9.45
CA SER A 169 -0.23 -3.07 10.43
C SER A 169 -0.30 -3.94 11.70
N GLU A 170 0.81 -4.52 12.12
CA GLU A 170 0.95 -5.23 13.40
C GLU A 170 0.84 -4.25 14.57
N ARG A 171 1.12 -2.96 14.32
CA ARG A 171 1.18 -1.91 15.34
C ARG A 171 -0.08 -1.06 15.47
N PHE A 172 -0.75 -0.77 14.36
CA PHE A 172 -1.78 0.28 14.28
C PHE A 172 -3.06 -0.16 13.57
N HIS A 173 -3.29 -1.47 13.39
CA HIS A 173 -4.45 -1.95 12.63
C HIS A 173 -5.78 -1.41 13.19
N ASP A 174 -5.98 -1.51 14.49
CA ASP A 174 -7.23 -1.12 15.13
C ASP A 174 -7.46 0.40 15.03
N GLU A 175 -6.40 1.19 15.17
CA GLU A 175 -6.46 2.64 15.03
C GLU A 175 -6.78 3.07 13.60
N PHE A 176 -6.22 2.39 12.59
CA PHE A 176 -6.58 2.64 11.20
C PHE A 176 -8.02 2.25 10.90
N VAL A 177 -8.50 1.11 11.42
CA VAL A 177 -9.89 0.69 11.27
C VAL A 177 -10.83 1.70 11.91
N ALA A 178 -10.53 2.14 13.15
CA ALA A 178 -11.31 3.15 13.85
C ALA A 178 -11.31 4.50 13.11
N ALA A 179 -10.15 4.93 12.60
CA ALA A 179 -10.01 6.15 11.81
C ALA A 179 -10.86 6.10 10.53
N GLN A 180 -10.82 4.97 9.81
CA GLN A 180 -11.60 4.81 8.58
C GLN A 180 -13.10 4.80 8.86
N ASN A 181 -13.54 4.10 9.92
CA ASN A 181 -14.95 4.07 10.32
C ASN A 181 -15.43 5.47 10.69
N TYR A 182 -14.64 6.22 11.47
CA TYR A 182 -14.94 7.61 11.81
C TYR A 182 -15.10 8.48 10.55
N ALA A 183 -14.19 8.38 9.59
CA ALA A 183 -14.23 9.16 8.36
C ALA A 183 -15.47 8.85 7.50
N ARG A 184 -15.87 7.57 7.44
CA ARG A 184 -17.10 7.14 6.74
C ARG A 184 -18.36 7.64 7.41
N GLU A 185 -18.48 7.42 8.72
CA GLU A 185 -19.66 7.82 9.51
C GLU A 185 -19.91 9.33 9.44
N ASN A 186 -18.83 10.12 9.43
CA ASN A 186 -18.90 11.58 9.37
C ASN A 186 -18.88 12.14 7.95
N LYS A 187 -18.85 11.29 6.90
CA LYS A 187 -18.72 11.68 5.49
C LYS A 187 -17.58 12.70 5.30
N LEU A 188 -16.36 12.30 5.58
CA LEU A 188 -15.17 13.14 5.43
C LEU A 188 -14.41 12.82 4.14
N GLY A 189 -13.85 13.85 3.50
CA GLY A 189 -12.99 13.72 2.33
C GLY A 189 -13.55 12.80 1.25
N ILE A 190 -12.83 11.74 0.91
CA ILE A 190 -13.19 10.75 -0.11
C ILE A 190 -14.53 10.03 0.17
N TRP A 191 -15.00 10.05 1.42
CA TRP A 191 -16.27 9.44 1.84
C TRP A 191 -17.48 10.37 1.70
N ASP A 192 -17.28 11.63 1.27
CA ASP A 192 -18.35 12.58 0.96
C ASP A 192 -18.53 12.76 -0.56
N ALA A 193 -19.09 11.74 -1.21
CA ALA A 193 -19.31 11.75 -2.66
C ALA A 193 -20.26 12.87 -3.15
N GLU A 194 -21.03 13.49 -2.25
CA GLU A 194 -21.91 14.63 -2.58
C GLU A 194 -21.10 15.92 -2.75
N LYS A 195 -20.07 16.13 -1.91
CA LYS A 195 -19.28 17.36 -1.92
C LYS A 195 -17.96 17.23 -2.68
N ASN A 196 -17.38 16.03 -2.73
CA ASN A 196 -16.03 15.81 -3.19
C ASN A 196 -15.98 14.97 -4.47
N LYS A 197 -14.98 15.27 -5.31
CA LYS A 197 -14.67 14.53 -6.53
C LYS A 197 -13.49 13.60 -6.25
N ALA A 198 -13.85 12.42 -5.77
CA ALA A 198 -12.97 11.32 -5.39
C ALA A 198 -13.10 10.17 -6.39
N TYR A 199 -12.20 9.19 -6.35
CA TYR A 199 -12.35 7.95 -7.11
C TYR A 199 -13.69 7.28 -6.75
N PRO A 200 -14.48 6.84 -7.74
CA PRO A 200 -15.82 6.31 -7.50
C PRO A 200 -15.83 4.83 -7.06
N ASP A 201 -14.67 4.17 -6.98
CA ASP A 201 -14.55 2.72 -6.87
C ASP A 201 -13.87 2.24 -5.57
N TYR A 202 -14.02 2.99 -4.48
CA TYR A 202 -13.45 2.60 -3.18
C TYR A 202 -13.98 1.27 -2.66
N GLU A 203 -15.25 0.94 -2.85
CA GLU A 203 -15.79 -0.36 -2.45
C GLU A 203 -15.11 -1.52 -3.20
N GLU A 204 -14.85 -1.35 -4.50
CA GLU A 204 -14.12 -2.33 -5.32
C GLU A 204 -12.65 -2.45 -4.86
N ARG A 205 -11.98 -1.31 -4.61
CA ARG A 205 -10.61 -1.28 -4.10
C ARG A 205 -10.47 -1.99 -2.77
N LEU A 206 -11.39 -1.73 -1.83
CA LEU A 206 -11.34 -2.31 -0.50
C LEU A 206 -11.53 -3.83 -0.54
N VAL A 207 -12.44 -4.35 -1.37
CA VAL A 207 -12.59 -5.80 -1.56
C VAL A 207 -11.27 -6.42 -2.02
N TRP A 208 -10.61 -5.79 -3.01
CA TRP A 208 -9.33 -6.26 -3.52
C TRP A 208 -8.21 -6.19 -2.47
N TRP A 209 -8.06 -5.06 -1.79
CA TRP A 209 -7.00 -4.84 -0.82
C TRP A 209 -7.16 -5.72 0.41
N ASN A 210 -8.37 -5.80 0.98
CA ASN A 210 -8.66 -6.64 2.13
C ASN A 210 -8.39 -8.11 1.81
N LYS A 211 -8.77 -8.59 0.61
CA LYS A 211 -8.46 -9.98 0.21
C LYS A 211 -6.96 -10.23 0.14
N ARG A 212 -6.15 -9.28 -0.35
CA ARG A 212 -4.68 -9.41 -0.32
C ARG A 212 -4.10 -9.36 1.10
N ALA A 213 -4.67 -8.54 1.97
CA ALA A 213 -4.32 -8.49 3.38
C ALA A 213 -4.63 -9.82 4.08
N ASP A 214 -5.78 -10.43 3.79
CA ASP A 214 -6.19 -11.74 4.29
C ASP A 214 -5.25 -12.85 3.83
N GLN A 215 -4.81 -12.83 2.56
CA GLN A 215 -3.82 -13.79 2.07
C GLN A 215 -2.50 -13.72 2.83
N LEU A 216 -2.03 -12.52 3.14
CA LEU A 216 -0.83 -12.33 3.96
C LEU A 216 -1.08 -12.82 5.39
N GLN A 217 -2.23 -12.53 5.99
CA GLN A 217 -2.58 -13.04 7.31
C GLN A 217 -2.64 -14.58 7.33
N ASN A 218 -3.20 -15.20 6.30
CA ASN A 218 -3.25 -16.65 6.15
C ASN A 218 -1.85 -17.25 6.01
N TYR A 219 -0.99 -16.64 5.17
CA TYR A 219 0.41 -17.02 5.08
C TYR A 219 1.08 -17.01 6.46
N GLU A 220 0.92 -15.91 7.20
CA GLU A 220 1.55 -15.74 8.50
C GLU A 220 1.03 -16.71 9.56
N THR A 221 -0.23 -17.13 9.44
CA THR A 221 -0.89 -18.05 10.38
C THR A 221 -0.52 -19.50 10.11
N TYR A 222 -0.46 -19.91 8.84
CA TYR A 222 -0.38 -21.33 8.46
C TYR A 222 0.95 -21.74 7.85
N TYR A 223 1.73 -20.79 7.33
CA TYR A 223 2.91 -21.08 6.50
C TYR A 223 4.22 -20.48 7.01
N ARG A 224 4.20 -19.46 7.89
CA ARG A 224 5.41 -18.78 8.39
C ARG A 224 6.47 -19.74 8.93
N ASP A 225 6.06 -20.76 9.69
CA ASP A 225 6.98 -21.72 10.31
C ASP A 225 7.36 -22.90 9.41
N ASN A 226 6.81 -22.96 8.18
CA ASN A 226 7.15 -24.00 7.22
C ASN A 226 8.48 -23.67 6.53
N LEU A 227 9.52 -24.42 6.89
CA LEU A 227 10.89 -24.23 6.36
C LEU A 227 11.00 -24.37 4.83
N LEU A 228 10.02 -25.01 4.18
CA LEU A 228 9.96 -25.17 2.72
C LEU A 228 8.95 -24.23 2.04
N CYS A 229 8.34 -23.30 2.78
CA CYS A 229 7.50 -22.24 2.24
C CYS A 229 8.24 -20.89 2.33
N PHE A 230 8.14 -20.04 1.30
CA PHE A 230 8.93 -18.80 1.20
C PHE A 230 8.06 -17.62 0.75
N ASN A 231 8.00 -16.56 1.58
CA ASN A 231 7.27 -15.34 1.25
C ASN A 231 8.12 -14.42 0.35
N LEU A 232 7.88 -14.43 -0.96
CA LEU A 232 8.67 -13.64 -1.90
C LEU A 232 8.42 -12.12 -1.81
N LEU A 233 7.46 -11.67 -0.99
CA LEU A 233 7.31 -10.26 -0.64
C LEU A 233 8.38 -9.80 0.38
N GLU A 234 9.11 -10.71 1.01
CA GLU A 234 10.20 -10.45 1.95
C GLU A 234 11.54 -10.82 1.33
N GLN A 235 12.44 -9.84 1.18
CA GLN A 235 13.73 -10.07 0.50
C GLN A 235 14.58 -11.13 1.20
N SER A 236 14.56 -11.19 2.53
CA SER A 236 15.26 -12.21 3.32
C SER A 236 14.83 -13.63 2.99
N GLU A 237 13.55 -13.83 2.64
CA GLU A 237 13.02 -15.13 2.27
C GLU A 237 13.50 -15.58 0.90
N TYR A 238 13.66 -14.64 -0.04
CA TYR A 238 14.31 -14.94 -1.32
C TYR A 238 15.79 -15.29 -1.16
N GLU A 239 16.51 -14.60 -0.27
CA GLU A 239 17.90 -14.97 0.05
C GLU A 239 17.99 -16.35 0.70
N ARG A 240 17.06 -16.67 1.62
CA ARG A 240 16.94 -18.00 2.22
C ARG A 240 16.67 -19.08 1.17
N LEU A 241 15.78 -18.80 0.21
CA LEU A 241 15.39 -19.72 -0.86
C LEU A 241 16.58 -20.18 -1.72
N LYS A 242 17.61 -19.34 -1.92
CA LYS A 242 18.81 -19.69 -2.69
C LYS A 242 19.53 -20.94 -2.15
N GLY A 243 19.39 -21.23 -0.85
CA GLY A 243 19.97 -22.42 -0.21
C GLY A 243 19.24 -23.75 -0.49
N TYR A 244 18.11 -23.74 -1.20
CA TYR A 244 17.23 -24.91 -1.38
C TYR A 244 17.19 -25.43 -2.83
N LEU A 245 18.23 -25.14 -3.63
CA LEU A 245 18.29 -25.60 -5.03
C LEU A 245 18.15 -27.13 -5.12
N GLY A 246 17.22 -27.58 -5.95
CA GLY A 246 16.91 -29.00 -6.14
C GLY A 246 15.84 -29.55 -5.19
N GLU A 247 15.44 -28.82 -4.15
CA GLU A 247 14.38 -29.22 -3.24
C GLU A 247 12.99 -28.92 -3.80
N ILE A 248 11.96 -29.59 -3.26
CA ILE A 248 10.57 -29.23 -3.51
C ILE A 248 10.18 -28.14 -2.52
N VAL A 249 9.89 -26.96 -3.03
CA VAL A 249 9.55 -25.77 -2.23
C VAL A 249 8.18 -25.25 -2.62
N THR A 250 7.61 -24.43 -1.75
CA THR A 250 6.44 -23.59 -2.01
C THR A 250 6.86 -22.13 -1.93
N VAL A 251 6.55 -21.34 -2.94
CA VAL A 251 6.74 -19.89 -2.91
C VAL A 251 5.40 -19.19 -2.85
N PHE A 252 5.33 -18.08 -2.12
CA PHE A 252 4.17 -17.21 -2.02
C PHE A 252 4.50 -15.81 -2.57
N GLY A 253 3.67 -15.26 -3.45
CA GLY A 253 3.90 -13.94 -4.03
C GLY A 253 2.90 -13.57 -5.13
N SER A 254 2.98 -12.35 -5.66
CA SER A 254 2.10 -11.91 -6.75
C SER A 254 2.82 -11.88 -8.10
N ILE A 255 2.16 -12.38 -9.14
CA ILE A 255 2.66 -12.30 -10.52
C ILE A 255 2.47 -10.87 -11.03
N SER A 256 3.55 -10.21 -11.47
CA SER A 256 3.51 -8.83 -11.99
C SER A 256 3.68 -8.73 -13.50
N GLU A 257 4.13 -9.80 -14.15
CA GLU A 257 4.40 -9.82 -15.59
C GLU A 257 4.25 -11.24 -16.14
N ILE A 258 3.48 -11.39 -17.22
CA ILE A 258 3.37 -12.64 -17.99
C ILE A 258 3.96 -12.44 -19.39
N LYS A 259 5.09 -13.10 -19.65
CA LYS A 259 5.73 -13.11 -20.97
C LYS A 259 5.28 -14.32 -21.77
N LYS A 260 4.35 -14.09 -22.70
CA LYS A 260 3.77 -15.13 -23.56
C LYS A 260 4.05 -14.98 -25.07
N SER A 261 5.04 -14.16 -25.45
CA SER A 261 5.36 -13.91 -26.87
C SER A 261 6.17 -15.02 -27.54
N LYS A 262 6.82 -15.88 -26.77
CA LYS A 262 7.58 -17.05 -27.22
C LYS A 262 7.76 -18.03 -26.07
N PHE A 263 8.09 -19.28 -26.37
CA PHE A 263 8.42 -20.26 -25.35
C PHE A 263 9.85 -20.08 -24.77
N PRO A 264 10.06 -20.51 -23.51
CA PRO A 264 9.01 -20.82 -22.54
C PRO A 264 8.24 -19.57 -22.12
N TYR A 265 6.97 -19.71 -21.76
CA TYR A 265 6.22 -18.62 -21.14
C TYR A 265 6.72 -18.41 -19.71
N LEU A 266 6.82 -17.14 -19.29
CA LEU A 266 7.37 -16.76 -17.99
C LEU A 266 6.33 -15.95 -17.21
N LEU A 267 5.99 -16.42 -16.01
CA LEU A 267 5.20 -15.67 -15.04
C LEU A 267 6.17 -15.18 -13.97
N ARG A 268 6.27 -13.87 -13.78
CA ARG A 268 7.31 -13.26 -12.95
C ARG A 268 6.74 -12.77 -11.64
N ILE A 269 7.34 -13.22 -10.55
CA ILE A 269 7.11 -12.70 -9.20
C ILE A 269 8.28 -11.79 -8.86
N PRO A 270 8.09 -10.46 -8.74
CA PRO A 270 9.16 -9.54 -8.44
C PRO A 270 9.59 -9.70 -6.98
N VAL A 271 10.90 -9.59 -6.74
CA VAL A 271 11.49 -9.60 -5.39
C VAL A 271 12.11 -8.24 -5.10
N THR A 272 12.91 -7.73 -6.05
CA THR A 272 13.45 -6.38 -6.04
C THR A 272 13.24 -5.75 -7.41
N ARG A 273 13.73 -4.52 -7.62
CA ARG A 273 13.72 -3.89 -8.95
C ARG A 273 14.45 -4.72 -10.03
N ASN A 274 15.45 -5.51 -9.63
CA ASN A 274 16.33 -6.23 -10.57
C ASN A 274 16.23 -7.76 -10.43
N GLU A 275 15.65 -8.26 -9.34
CA GLU A 275 15.49 -9.68 -9.06
C GLU A 275 14.02 -10.09 -9.11
N SER A 276 13.81 -11.29 -9.63
CA SER A 276 12.50 -11.89 -9.79
C SER A 276 12.65 -13.40 -9.68
N PHE A 277 11.60 -14.05 -9.17
CA PHE A 277 11.39 -15.48 -9.28
C PHE A 277 10.53 -15.77 -10.52
N GLU A 278 10.81 -16.85 -11.24
CA GLU A 278 10.08 -17.19 -12.46
C GLU A 278 9.31 -18.52 -12.30
N LEU A 279 8.02 -18.50 -12.65
CA LEU A 279 7.29 -19.71 -12.97
C LEU A 279 7.35 -19.91 -14.48
N VAL A 280 7.75 -21.11 -14.90
CA VAL A 280 8.11 -21.39 -16.29
C VAL A 280 7.18 -22.44 -16.87
N ILE A 281 6.53 -22.10 -17.98
CA ILE A 281 5.68 -23.02 -18.75
C ILE A 281 6.37 -23.31 -20.09
N PHE A 282 6.81 -24.55 -20.28
CA PHE A 282 7.36 -25.00 -21.56
C PHE A 282 6.24 -25.34 -22.56
N GLU A 283 6.60 -25.49 -23.83
CA GLU A 283 5.66 -25.73 -24.94
C GLU A 283 4.80 -26.98 -24.72
N GLU A 284 5.36 -28.05 -24.15
CA GLU A 284 4.61 -29.26 -23.83
C GLU A 284 3.53 -29.08 -22.74
N TYR A 285 3.58 -27.97 -21.98
CA TYR A 285 2.63 -27.62 -20.93
C TYR A 285 1.79 -26.38 -21.28
N GLN A 286 1.74 -25.99 -22.55
CA GLN A 286 1.02 -24.77 -22.97
C GLN A 286 -0.48 -24.77 -22.63
N SER A 287 -1.11 -25.94 -22.43
CA SER A 287 -2.52 -26.03 -22.02
C SER A 287 -2.79 -25.36 -20.68
N LEU A 288 -1.77 -25.21 -19.83
CA LEU A 288 -1.85 -24.44 -18.58
C LEU A 288 -2.28 -22.99 -18.80
N MET A 289 -2.07 -22.44 -20.00
CA MET A 289 -2.52 -21.10 -20.34
C MET A 289 -4.06 -20.97 -20.36
N ASP A 290 -4.76 -22.07 -20.61
CA ASP A 290 -6.23 -22.15 -20.63
C ASP A 290 -6.79 -22.71 -19.31
N GLU A 291 -6.01 -23.51 -18.58
CA GLU A 291 -6.42 -24.15 -17.32
C GLU A 291 -6.33 -23.19 -16.11
N LEU A 292 -5.41 -22.22 -16.14
CA LEU A 292 -5.19 -21.27 -15.06
C LEU A 292 -5.98 -19.97 -15.29
N ASP A 293 -6.60 -19.47 -14.22
CA ASP A 293 -7.29 -18.17 -14.23
C ASP A 293 -6.29 -17.02 -14.06
N PHE A 294 -5.60 -16.66 -15.13
CA PHE A 294 -4.59 -15.59 -15.10
C PHE A 294 -5.15 -14.22 -14.71
N GLU A 295 -6.43 -13.96 -14.98
CA GLU A 295 -7.07 -12.71 -14.57
C GLU A 295 -7.10 -12.61 -13.04
N THR A 296 -7.38 -13.70 -12.33
CA THR A 296 -7.26 -13.75 -10.87
C THR A 296 -5.79 -13.77 -10.44
N LEU A 297 -4.94 -14.60 -11.04
CA LEU A 297 -3.56 -14.81 -10.59
C LEU A 297 -2.67 -13.56 -10.69
N GLU A 298 -2.91 -12.66 -11.65
CA GLU A 298 -2.16 -11.40 -11.78
C GLU A 298 -2.52 -10.37 -10.68
N ASN A 299 -3.67 -10.53 -10.03
CA ASN A 299 -4.20 -9.53 -9.11
C ASN A 299 -4.03 -9.87 -7.63
N TYR A 300 -3.84 -11.15 -7.32
CA TYR A 300 -3.72 -11.67 -5.96
C TYR A 300 -2.35 -12.31 -5.71
N ASN A 301 -2.06 -12.61 -4.45
CA ASN A 301 -0.93 -13.47 -4.13
C ASN A 301 -1.32 -14.93 -4.42
N ILE A 302 -0.35 -15.70 -4.86
CA ILE A 302 -0.51 -17.11 -5.20
C ILE A 302 0.53 -17.92 -4.44
N TYR A 303 0.26 -19.20 -4.27
CA TYR A 303 1.27 -20.18 -3.93
C TYR A 303 1.66 -20.95 -5.18
N ALA A 304 2.95 -21.22 -5.33
CA ALA A 304 3.44 -22.13 -6.36
C ALA A 304 4.36 -23.17 -5.75
N LYS A 305 4.11 -24.45 -6.02
CA LYS A 305 4.91 -25.57 -5.51
C LYS A 305 5.61 -26.31 -6.63
N GLY A 306 6.88 -26.64 -6.41
CA GLY A 306 7.63 -27.45 -7.35
C GLY A 306 9.09 -27.57 -6.97
N LYS A 307 9.84 -28.28 -7.82
CA LYS A 307 11.28 -28.39 -7.67
C LYS A 307 11.94 -27.04 -7.98
N LEU A 308 12.66 -26.49 -7.02
CA LEU A 308 13.44 -25.28 -7.20
C LEU A 308 14.61 -25.56 -8.14
N THR A 309 14.71 -24.78 -9.21
CA THR A 309 15.81 -24.84 -10.17
C THR A 309 16.34 -23.45 -10.45
N GLU A 310 17.47 -23.37 -11.16
CA GLU A 310 18.04 -22.10 -11.60
C GLU A 310 18.31 -22.14 -13.10
N TYR A 311 17.97 -21.06 -13.80
CA TYR A 311 18.33 -20.87 -15.20
C TYR A 311 18.86 -19.46 -15.41
N LYS A 312 20.10 -19.35 -15.90
CA LYS A 312 20.79 -18.07 -16.17
C LYS A 312 20.75 -17.08 -14.99
N GLY A 313 20.96 -17.56 -13.76
CA GLY A 313 20.93 -16.70 -12.57
C GLY A 313 19.54 -16.43 -12.00
N LYS A 314 18.48 -17.04 -12.55
CA LYS A 314 17.10 -16.85 -12.07
C LYS A 314 16.59 -18.12 -11.42
N LEU A 315 16.20 -18.01 -10.15
CA LEU A 315 15.47 -19.05 -9.43
C LEU A 315 14.09 -19.23 -10.06
N GLN A 316 13.69 -20.49 -10.26
CA GLN A 316 12.46 -20.80 -10.96
C GLN A 316 11.83 -22.13 -10.51
N ILE A 317 10.52 -22.24 -10.71
CA ILE A 317 9.76 -23.50 -10.71
C ILE A 317 9.21 -23.73 -12.13
N ILE A 318 9.39 -24.95 -12.64
CA ILE A 318 8.74 -25.38 -13.89
C ILE A 318 7.34 -25.87 -13.55
N LEU A 319 6.33 -25.26 -14.17
CA LEU A 319 4.94 -25.68 -14.06
C LEU A 319 4.63 -26.73 -15.13
N LYS A 320 3.99 -27.81 -14.69
CA LYS A 320 3.64 -29.02 -15.45
C LYS A 320 2.16 -29.36 -15.32
N SER A 321 1.49 -28.84 -14.30
CA SER A 321 0.08 -29.07 -14.00
C SER A 321 -0.50 -27.90 -13.20
N ALA A 322 -1.81 -27.66 -13.35
CA ALA A 322 -2.49 -26.52 -12.73
C ALA A 322 -2.50 -26.59 -11.19
N ASP A 323 -2.47 -27.79 -10.59
CA ASP A 323 -2.43 -28.00 -9.14
C ASP A 323 -1.12 -27.54 -8.48
N GLN A 324 -0.08 -27.23 -9.26
CA GLN A 324 1.13 -26.60 -8.73
C GLN A 324 0.90 -25.15 -8.30
N VAL A 325 -0.17 -24.51 -8.74
CA VAL A 325 -0.49 -23.11 -8.43
C VAL A 325 -1.86 -23.04 -7.78
N TRP A 326 -1.96 -22.39 -6.63
CA TRP A 326 -3.24 -22.18 -5.96
C TRP A 326 -3.28 -20.86 -5.21
N MET A 327 -4.46 -20.53 -4.70
CA MET A 327 -4.75 -19.33 -3.94
C MET A 327 -5.64 -19.72 -2.74
N ASP A 328 -5.44 -19.04 -1.60
CA ASP A 328 -6.30 -19.18 -0.41
C ASP A 328 -7.64 -18.43 -0.52
#